data_AF-A0A4S2LNX1-F1
#
_entry.id   AF-A0A4S2LNX1-F1
#
_cell.length_a   1.000
_cell.length_b   1.000
_cell.length_c   1.000
_cell.angle_alpha   90.00
_cell.angle_beta   90.00
_cell.angle_gamma   90.00
#
_symmetry.space_group_name_H-M   'P 1'
#
loop_
_entity.id
_entity.type
_entity.pdbx_description
1 polymer ?
#
loop_
_entity_poly.entity_id
_entity_poly.type
_entity_poly.pdbx_seq_one_letter_code
_entity_poly.pdbx_strand_id
1 'polypeptide(L)'
;MSEEKVYVNSDATAILLKKLNDQRLQTKECDFLLTNGTQSQKVHRCLARILSRTIDETIDRDPECTEFHVANLSDCALEALVQYVYTSELTINSETALELYDTAEILGVDFVAESCLDYLSGRVAVENCVDCLTFAVNRKWIIMRNELVEFCVQNFGELILTESFVRIPPLEFIEILANPGLYVSDELALFNAMRRWCNYDWANREQYAKSLLDMLTDSDNRLFQEHIRQALIEVGSLAEDSVHSKWDRKKNPNSDIQDKNQGVVEDSEQSIPPETQEGTLPGRIPIIAVIGGRSQEKKLLRDIICFEINAGGNSATKPNLSVNNASFPLSLNILSIRSLKYMPCPRKGFGALVFRNKLFMIGGKSSGSMQTVDVYDAENDRWLTGPPLLVGRSWHGVAECNGNIYAFGGCSAAE
;
A
#
# COMPACT_ATOMS: atom_id res chain seq x y z
N MET A 1 23.64 -38.39 -36.86
CA MET A 1 22.73 -37.81 -35.86
C MET A 1 22.43 -38.91 -34.87
N SER A 2 22.82 -38.75 -33.60
CA SER A 2 22.44 -39.68 -32.54
C SER A 2 20.96 -39.46 -32.21
N GLU A 3 20.12 -40.46 -32.47
CA GLU A 3 18.72 -40.43 -32.04
C GLU A 3 18.66 -40.79 -30.55
N GLU A 4 18.48 -39.78 -29.71
CA GLU A 4 18.21 -39.98 -28.28
C GLU A 4 16.71 -40.06 -28.03
N LYS A 5 16.30 -41.00 -27.16
CA LYS A 5 14.92 -41.16 -26.71
C LYS A 5 14.85 -41.10 -25.19
N VAL A 6 14.12 -40.11 -24.67
CA VAL A 6 13.92 -39.89 -23.23
C VAL A 6 12.65 -40.62 -22.76
N TYR A 7 12.75 -41.33 -21.64
CA TYR A 7 11.61 -41.95 -20.96
C TYR A 7 11.38 -41.24 -19.62
N VAL A 8 10.13 -40.83 -19.35
CA VAL A 8 9.74 -40.16 -18.11
C VAL A 8 8.76 -41.05 -17.36
N ASN A 9 9.05 -41.35 -16.10
CA ASN A 9 8.12 -42.03 -15.20
C ASN A 9 7.35 -40.97 -14.39
N SER A 10 6.10 -40.71 -14.76
CA SER A 10 5.24 -39.71 -14.11
C SER A 10 4.96 -40.01 -12.64
N ASP A 11 4.95 -41.29 -12.26
CA ASP A 11 4.46 -41.73 -10.94
C ASP A 11 5.59 -41.87 -9.92
N ALA A 12 6.86 -41.77 -10.37
CA ALA A 12 8.04 -41.98 -9.53
C ALA A 12 8.04 -41.09 -8.29
N THR A 13 7.68 -39.80 -8.44
CA THR A 13 7.68 -38.82 -7.35
C THR A 13 6.60 -39.14 -6.31
N ALA A 14 5.38 -39.47 -6.75
CA ALA A 14 4.29 -39.82 -5.84
C ALA A 14 4.59 -41.11 -5.05
N ILE A 15 5.18 -42.12 -5.71
CA ILE A 15 5.60 -43.36 -5.06
C ILE A 15 6.72 -43.10 -4.05
N LEU A 16 7.69 -42.23 -4.38
CA LEU A 16 8.79 -41.89 -3.49
C LEU A 16 8.27 -41.20 -2.22
N LEU A 17 7.45 -40.17 -2.37
CA LEU A 17 6.85 -39.42 -1.25
C LEU A 17 6.02 -40.34 -0.34
N LYS A 18 5.22 -41.23 -0.94
CA LYS A 18 4.46 -42.25 -0.19
C LYS A 18 5.37 -43.14 0.66
N LYS A 19 6.47 -43.65 0.10
CA LYS A 19 7.43 -44.48 0.85
C LYS A 19 8.14 -43.72 1.97
N LEU A 20 8.48 -42.45 1.74
CA LEU A 20 9.04 -41.57 2.77
C LEU A 20 8.01 -41.33 3.88
N ASN A 21 6.71 -41.21 3.55
CA ASN A 21 5.66 -41.10 4.55
C ASN A 21 5.54 -42.38 5.40
N ASP A 22 5.61 -43.56 4.76
CA ASP A 22 5.60 -44.85 5.45
C ASP A 22 6.80 -45.00 6.41
N GLN A 23 7.99 -44.51 6.01
CA GLN A 23 9.17 -44.45 6.88
C GLN A 23 8.95 -43.51 8.07
N ARG A 24 8.38 -42.32 7.81
CA ARG A 24 8.06 -41.33 8.85
C ARG A 24 7.10 -41.89 9.91
N LEU A 25 6.02 -42.53 9.47
CA LEU A 25 5.03 -43.16 10.37
C LEU A 25 5.64 -44.28 11.22
N GLN A 26 6.68 -44.95 10.72
CA GLN A 26 7.45 -45.95 11.46
C GLN A 26 8.64 -45.35 12.24
N THR A 27 8.83 -44.02 12.19
CA THR A 27 9.98 -43.28 12.74
C THR A 27 11.35 -43.80 12.28
N LYS A 28 11.41 -44.39 11.09
CA LYS A 28 12.65 -44.88 10.49
C LYS A 28 13.38 -43.73 9.82
N GLU A 29 14.66 -43.56 10.15
CA GLU A 29 15.54 -42.55 9.53
C GLU A 29 15.07 -41.09 9.72
N CYS A 30 14.12 -40.84 10.61
CA CYS A 30 13.75 -39.47 11.02
C CYS A 30 14.76 -38.94 12.04
N ASP A 31 15.53 -37.94 11.63
CA ASP A 31 16.65 -37.31 12.34
C ASP A 31 16.36 -35.86 12.77
N PHE A 32 15.13 -35.38 12.55
CA PHE A 32 14.71 -34.02 12.89
C PHE A 32 13.35 -34.01 13.59
N LEU A 33 13.17 -33.12 14.57
CA LEU A 33 11.94 -32.97 15.34
C LEU A 33 11.29 -31.61 15.04
N LEU A 34 10.02 -31.62 14.59
CA LEU A 34 9.19 -30.43 14.51
C LEU A 34 8.23 -30.40 15.69
N THR A 35 8.18 -29.30 16.44
CA THR A 35 7.33 -29.18 17.63
C THR A 35 6.60 -27.84 17.67
N ASN A 36 5.33 -27.83 18.03
CA ASN A 36 4.59 -26.61 18.37
C ASN A 36 4.51 -26.38 19.89
N GLY A 37 5.21 -27.19 20.68
CA GLY A 37 5.23 -27.16 22.15
C GLY A 37 4.19 -28.06 22.81
N THR A 38 3.06 -28.32 22.15
CA THR A 38 2.02 -29.27 22.61
C THR A 38 2.20 -30.65 22.02
N GLN A 39 2.54 -30.72 20.73
CA GLN A 39 2.80 -31.92 19.96
C GLN A 39 4.19 -31.84 19.32
N SER A 40 4.79 -33.01 19.08
CA SER A 40 6.05 -33.11 18.35
C SER A 40 5.99 -34.24 17.33
N GLN A 41 6.52 -33.99 16.14
CA GLN A 41 6.56 -34.94 15.03
C GLN A 41 7.98 -35.13 14.54
N LYS A 42 8.43 -36.39 14.49
CA LYS A 42 9.72 -36.77 13.90
C LYS A 42 9.61 -36.80 12.37
N VAL A 43 10.51 -36.11 11.69
CA VAL A 43 10.56 -36.00 10.23
C VAL A 43 11.99 -36.22 9.72
N HIS A 44 12.14 -36.50 8.43
CA HIS A 44 13.43 -36.51 7.75
C HIS A 44 13.93 -35.07 7.58
N ARG A 45 15.14 -34.79 8.07
CA ARG A 45 15.77 -33.46 8.02
C ARG A 45 15.86 -32.90 6.60
N CYS A 46 16.18 -33.74 5.63
CA CYS A 46 16.31 -33.33 4.24
C CYS A 46 14.99 -32.76 3.67
N LEU A 47 13.85 -33.35 4.00
CA LEU A 47 12.55 -32.87 3.54
C LEU A 47 12.14 -31.57 4.26
N ALA A 48 12.43 -31.46 5.55
CA ALA A 48 12.17 -30.23 6.31
C ALA A 48 12.97 -29.03 5.74
N ARG A 49 14.23 -29.26 5.36
CA ARG A 49 15.08 -28.26 4.69
C ARG A 49 14.54 -27.85 3.32
N ILE A 50 14.16 -28.82 2.49
CA ILE A 50 13.64 -28.53 1.13
C ILE A 50 12.35 -27.71 1.21
N LEU A 51 11.50 -28.01 2.19
CA LEU A 51 10.20 -27.37 2.32
C LEU A 51 10.31 -25.92 2.80
N SER A 52 11.12 -25.68 3.83
CA SER A 52 11.11 -24.44 4.59
C SER A 52 12.46 -23.74 4.49
N ARG A 53 12.44 -22.54 3.89
CA ARG A 53 13.60 -21.66 3.81
C ARG A 53 14.16 -21.34 5.20
N THR A 54 13.28 -21.07 6.16
CA THR A 54 13.67 -20.73 7.53
C THR A 54 14.34 -21.89 8.25
N ILE A 55 13.86 -23.12 8.06
CA ILE A 55 14.48 -24.32 8.62
C ILE A 55 15.85 -24.57 7.95
N ASP A 56 15.94 -24.41 6.63
CA ASP A 56 17.19 -24.56 5.88
C ASP A 56 18.26 -23.57 6.37
N GLU A 57 17.93 -22.29 6.45
CA GLU A 57 18.81 -21.24 6.98
C GLU A 57 19.21 -21.48 8.45
N THR A 58 18.31 -22.04 9.26
CA THR A 58 18.60 -22.34 10.67
C THR A 58 19.56 -23.50 10.79
N ILE A 59 19.38 -24.55 9.99
CA ILE A 59 20.28 -25.70 9.95
C ILE A 59 21.65 -25.32 9.38
N ASP A 60 21.71 -24.40 8.42
CA ASP A 60 23.00 -23.90 7.90
C ASP A 60 23.79 -23.10 8.95
N ARG A 61 23.10 -22.37 9.84
CA ARG A 61 23.72 -21.69 10.98
C ARG A 61 24.13 -22.64 12.09
N ASP A 62 23.32 -23.67 12.35
CA ASP A 62 23.57 -24.68 13.38
C ASP A 62 23.37 -26.11 12.83
N PRO A 63 24.44 -26.74 12.32
CA PRO A 63 24.37 -28.10 11.78
C PRO A 63 24.04 -29.18 12.82
N GLU A 64 24.20 -28.90 14.11
CA GLU A 64 23.85 -29.82 15.20
C GLU A 64 22.38 -29.67 15.64
N CYS A 65 21.64 -28.72 15.06
CA CYS A 65 20.22 -28.54 15.31
C CYS A 65 19.43 -29.78 14.86
N THR A 66 18.82 -30.46 15.84
CA THR A 66 17.96 -31.65 15.63
C THR A 66 16.47 -31.36 15.87
N GLU A 67 16.13 -30.16 16.31
CA GLU A 67 14.76 -29.76 16.68
C GLU A 67 14.46 -28.33 16.24
N PHE A 68 13.26 -28.10 15.72
CA PHE A 68 12.76 -26.79 15.37
C PHE A 68 11.38 -26.55 15.98
N HIS A 69 11.26 -25.46 16.73
CA HIS A 69 10.02 -25.05 17.35
C HIS A 69 9.23 -24.10 16.43
N VAL A 70 8.02 -24.51 16.08
CA VAL A 70 7.07 -23.76 15.27
C VAL A 70 6.02 -23.16 16.20
N ALA A 71 6.21 -21.89 16.56
CA ALA A 71 5.32 -21.21 17.50
C ALA A 71 3.94 -20.91 16.88
N ASN A 72 2.92 -20.77 17.73
CA ASN A 72 1.56 -20.32 17.39
C ASN A 72 0.81 -21.22 16.38
N LEU A 73 1.06 -22.53 16.41
CA LEU A 73 0.40 -23.48 15.52
C LEU A 73 -0.37 -24.53 16.34
N SER A 74 -1.65 -24.76 16.04
CA SER A 74 -2.38 -25.90 16.60
C SER A 74 -1.79 -27.25 16.17
N ASP A 75 -2.11 -28.30 16.93
CA ASP A 75 -1.73 -29.68 16.62
C ASP A 75 -2.23 -30.10 15.23
N CYS A 76 -3.46 -29.69 14.87
CA CYS A 76 -4.06 -29.97 13.57
C CYS A 76 -3.32 -29.28 12.42
N ALA A 77 -2.89 -28.04 12.60
CA ALA A 77 -2.15 -27.31 11.56
C ALA A 77 -0.71 -27.81 11.42
N LEU A 78 -0.07 -28.25 12.51
CA LEU A 78 1.22 -28.94 12.45
C LEU A 78 1.13 -30.23 11.65
N GLU A 79 0.09 -31.03 11.93
CA GLU A 79 -0.16 -32.27 11.19
C GLU A 79 -0.45 -32.01 9.71
N ALA A 80 -1.24 -31.00 9.37
CA ALA A 80 -1.51 -30.62 7.98
C ALA A 80 -0.22 -30.22 7.23
N LEU A 81 0.65 -29.43 7.86
CA LEU A 81 1.91 -29.02 7.27
C LEU A 81 2.85 -30.21 7.05
N VAL A 82 3.01 -31.08 8.07
CA VAL A 82 3.85 -32.27 7.94
C VAL A 82 3.27 -33.21 6.88
N GLN A 83 1.96 -33.45 6.88
CA GLN A 83 1.33 -34.30 5.88
C GLN A 83 1.60 -33.78 4.47
N TYR A 84 1.47 -32.46 4.24
CA TYR A 84 1.78 -31.83 2.96
C TYR A 84 3.19 -32.12 2.46
N VAL A 85 4.21 -32.14 3.33
CA VAL A 85 5.60 -32.49 2.96
C VAL A 85 5.70 -33.88 2.33
N TYR A 86 4.90 -34.82 2.82
CA TYR A 86 5.02 -36.23 2.47
C TYR A 86 3.95 -36.74 1.49
N THR A 87 2.89 -35.99 1.27
CA THR A 87 1.82 -36.37 0.33
C THR A 87 1.66 -35.38 -0.81
N SER A 88 2.23 -34.17 -0.70
CA SER A 88 1.92 -33.04 -1.59
C SER A 88 0.42 -32.67 -1.59
N GLU A 89 -0.32 -33.09 -0.57
CA GLU A 89 -1.73 -32.77 -0.37
C GLU A 89 -1.88 -31.91 0.88
N LEU A 90 -2.53 -30.77 0.74
CA LEU A 90 -2.78 -29.82 1.82
C LEU A 90 -4.28 -29.75 2.10
N THR A 91 -4.67 -30.03 3.34
CA THR A 91 -6.06 -29.90 3.80
C THR A 91 -6.18 -28.66 4.67
N ILE A 92 -6.95 -27.68 4.20
CA ILE A 92 -7.20 -26.42 4.90
C ILE A 92 -8.63 -26.43 5.44
N ASN A 93 -8.81 -26.01 6.68
CA ASN A 93 -10.12 -25.83 7.30
C ASN A 93 -10.28 -24.38 7.81
N SER A 94 -11.51 -23.98 8.15
CA SER A 94 -11.82 -22.59 8.53
C SER A 94 -11.22 -22.17 9.87
N GLU A 95 -10.93 -23.11 10.76
CA GLU A 95 -10.39 -22.83 12.09
C GLU A 95 -8.87 -22.67 12.04
N THR A 96 -8.20 -23.45 11.19
CA THR A 96 -6.73 -23.51 11.10
C THR A 96 -6.14 -22.65 9.98
N ALA A 97 -6.95 -22.12 9.05
CA ALA A 97 -6.45 -21.39 7.89
C ALA A 97 -5.54 -20.20 8.24
N LEU A 98 -5.89 -19.42 9.28
CA LEU A 98 -5.11 -18.24 9.68
C LEU A 98 -3.79 -18.61 10.36
N GLU A 99 -3.80 -19.55 11.30
CA GLU A 99 -2.57 -20.00 11.97
C GLU A 99 -1.62 -20.73 11.00
N LEU A 100 -2.18 -21.49 10.06
CA LEU A 100 -1.43 -22.21 9.04
C LEU A 100 -0.81 -21.22 8.04
N TYR A 101 -1.53 -20.16 7.67
CA TYR A 101 -0.99 -19.07 6.87
C TYR A 101 0.21 -18.40 7.57
N ASP A 102 0.01 -17.95 8.81
CA ASP A 102 1.03 -17.20 9.57
C ASP A 102 2.33 -18.00 9.67
N THR A 103 2.18 -19.30 9.94
CA THR A 103 3.30 -20.22 10.03
C THR A 103 3.94 -20.48 8.68
N ALA A 104 3.16 -20.66 7.61
CA ALA A 104 3.69 -20.85 6.28
C ALA A 104 4.51 -19.64 5.81
N GLU A 105 4.08 -18.42 6.13
CA GLU A 105 4.83 -17.20 5.87
C GLU A 105 6.15 -17.17 6.65
N ILE A 106 6.12 -17.49 7.96
CA ILE A 106 7.31 -17.55 8.82
C ILE A 106 8.30 -18.62 8.35
N LEU A 107 7.80 -19.77 7.93
CA LEU A 107 8.61 -20.89 7.46
C LEU A 107 9.07 -20.71 6.00
N GLY A 108 8.50 -19.75 5.26
CA GLY A 108 8.77 -19.52 3.84
C GLY A 108 8.25 -20.64 2.93
N VAL A 109 7.09 -21.21 3.27
CA VAL A 109 6.42 -22.26 2.47
C VAL A 109 5.34 -21.62 1.59
N ASP A 110 5.80 -21.00 0.50
CA ASP A 110 4.99 -20.12 -0.35
C ASP A 110 3.67 -20.77 -0.82
N PHE A 111 3.71 -22.02 -1.30
CA PHE A 111 2.51 -22.72 -1.77
C PHE A 111 1.44 -22.89 -0.69
N VAL A 112 1.84 -23.16 0.56
CA VAL A 112 0.89 -23.31 1.68
C VAL A 112 0.28 -21.96 2.02
N ALA A 113 1.09 -20.89 2.06
CA ALA A 113 0.61 -19.54 2.30
C ALA A 113 -0.37 -19.07 1.21
N GLU A 114 -0.03 -19.29 -0.06
CA GLU A 114 -0.90 -18.97 -1.21
C GLU A 114 -2.21 -19.78 -1.18
N SER A 115 -2.15 -21.08 -0.84
CA SER A 115 -3.34 -21.93 -0.73
C SER A 115 -4.26 -21.49 0.42
N CYS A 116 -3.70 -21.08 1.56
CA CYS A 116 -4.48 -20.50 2.65
C CYS A 116 -5.17 -19.21 2.23
N LEU A 117 -4.48 -18.35 1.47
CA LEU A 117 -5.04 -17.10 0.96
C LEU A 117 -6.19 -17.35 -0.02
N ASP A 118 -6.02 -18.29 -0.95
CA ASP A 118 -7.06 -18.69 -1.91
C ASP A 118 -8.29 -19.25 -1.18
N TYR A 119 -8.08 -20.13 -0.20
CA TYR A 119 -9.16 -20.68 0.62
C TYR A 119 -9.94 -19.61 1.39
N LEU A 120 -9.23 -18.63 1.99
CA LEU A 120 -9.85 -17.51 2.71
C LEU A 120 -10.60 -16.58 1.75
N SER A 121 -10.06 -16.33 0.57
CA SER A 121 -10.64 -15.47 -0.47
C SER A 121 -11.91 -16.09 -1.08
N GLY A 122 -11.93 -17.42 -1.26
CA GLY A 122 -13.09 -18.15 -1.79
C GLY A 122 -14.32 -18.20 -0.86
N ARG A 123 -14.19 -17.74 0.39
CA ARG A 123 -15.27 -17.72 1.41
C ARG A 123 -15.69 -16.31 1.82
N VAL A 124 -15.27 -15.30 1.06
CA VAL A 124 -15.68 -13.92 1.29
C VAL A 124 -17.18 -13.78 1.04
N ALA A 125 -17.88 -13.23 2.04
CA ALA A 125 -19.29 -12.90 2.04
C ALA A 125 -19.48 -11.49 2.61
N VAL A 126 -20.66 -10.90 2.42
CA VAL A 126 -20.93 -9.52 2.86
C VAL A 126 -20.71 -9.35 4.37
N GLU A 127 -21.00 -10.40 5.16
CA GLU A 127 -20.89 -10.38 6.62
C GLU A 127 -19.45 -10.37 7.13
N ASN A 128 -18.53 -11.02 6.40
CA ASN A 128 -17.13 -11.21 6.82
C ASN A 128 -16.12 -10.37 6.00
N CYS A 129 -16.53 -9.76 4.88
CA CYS A 129 -15.62 -9.09 3.95
C CYS A 129 -14.83 -7.96 4.59
N VAL A 130 -15.41 -7.20 5.52
CA VAL A 130 -14.71 -6.10 6.23
C VAL A 130 -13.64 -6.64 7.17
N ASP A 131 -13.91 -7.75 7.85
CA ASP A 131 -12.94 -8.36 8.75
C ASP A 131 -11.79 -8.94 7.92
N CYS A 132 -12.10 -9.65 6.83
CA CYS A 132 -11.11 -10.09 5.85
C CYS A 132 -10.28 -8.91 5.29
N LEU A 133 -10.91 -7.77 4.99
CA LEU A 133 -10.22 -6.58 4.49
C LEU A 133 -9.28 -6.01 5.53
N THR A 134 -9.74 -5.92 6.78
CA THR A 134 -8.92 -5.45 7.90
C THR A 134 -7.72 -6.37 8.12
N PHE A 135 -7.90 -7.69 8.04
CA PHE A 135 -6.80 -8.65 8.09
C PHE A 135 -5.82 -8.46 6.93
N ALA A 136 -6.32 -8.37 5.70
CA ALA A 136 -5.49 -8.17 4.52
C ALA A 136 -4.65 -6.88 4.59
N VAL A 137 -5.24 -5.78 5.08
CA VAL A 137 -4.53 -4.50 5.27
C VAL A 137 -3.44 -4.63 6.34
N ASN A 138 -3.77 -5.20 7.51
CA ASN A 138 -2.83 -5.36 8.61
C ASN A 138 -1.65 -6.26 8.24
N ARG A 139 -1.89 -7.27 7.40
CA ARG A 139 -0.87 -8.21 6.90
C ARG A 139 -0.22 -7.77 5.59
N LYS A 140 -0.62 -6.62 5.03
CA LYS A 140 -0.11 -6.09 3.76
C LYS A 140 -0.32 -7.04 2.57
N TRP A 141 -1.41 -7.78 2.56
CA TRP A 141 -1.82 -8.64 1.44
C TRP A 141 -2.44 -7.81 0.31
N ILE A 142 -1.59 -7.13 -0.46
CA ILE A 142 -2.02 -6.13 -1.46
C ILE A 142 -3.02 -6.72 -2.47
N ILE A 143 -2.81 -7.96 -2.92
CA ILE A 143 -3.68 -8.60 -3.92
C ILE A 143 -5.07 -8.86 -3.34
N MET A 144 -5.16 -9.59 -2.21
CA MET A 144 -6.44 -9.85 -1.54
C MET A 144 -7.13 -8.56 -1.11
N ARG A 145 -6.38 -7.57 -0.60
CA ARG A 145 -6.90 -6.25 -0.24
C ARG A 145 -7.62 -5.61 -1.42
N ASN A 146 -7.00 -5.60 -2.61
CA ASN A 146 -7.61 -5.00 -3.81
C ASN A 146 -8.87 -5.76 -4.23
N GLU A 147 -8.86 -7.09 -4.19
CA GLU A 147 -10.04 -7.92 -4.49
C GLU A 147 -11.18 -7.68 -3.50
N LEU A 148 -10.86 -7.52 -2.21
CA LEU A 148 -11.83 -7.22 -1.16
C LEU A 148 -12.40 -5.81 -1.27
N VAL A 149 -11.59 -4.81 -1.63
CA VAL A 149 -12.08 -3.45 -1.91
C VAL A 149 -13.08 -3.47 -3.06
N GLU A 150 -12.75 -4.15 -4.15
CA GLU A 150 -13.66 -4.30 -5.30
C GLU A 150 -14.95 -5.04 -4.90
N PHE A 151 -14.85 -6.10 -4.09
CA PHE A 151 -16.01 -6.80 -3.54
C PHE A 151 -16.88 -5.87 -2.68
N CYS A 152 -16.26 -5.03 -1.83
CA CYS A 152 -16.97 -4.05 -1.01
C CYS A 152 -17.67 -2.98 -1.86
N VAL A 153 -17.07 -2.53 -2.96
CA VAL A 153 -17.69 -1.58 -3.91
C VAL A 153 -18.93 -2.20 -4.56
N GLN A 154 -18.83 -3.43 -5.04
CA GLN A 154 -19.93 -4.12 -5.73
C GLN A 154 -21.11 -4.44 -4.80
N ASN A 155 -20.84 -4.70 -3.52
CA ASN A 155 -21.86 -5.07 -2.52
C ASN A 155 -22.16 -3.95 -1.52
N PHE A 156 -21.78 -2.69 -1.83
CA PHE A 156 -21.81 -1.60 -0.86
C PHE A 156 -23.20 -1.36 -0.26
N GLY A 157 -24.26 -1.48 -1.07
CA GLY A 157 -25.64 -1.28 -0.62
C GLY A 157 -26.10 -2.24 0.49
N GLU A 158 -25.62 -3.48 0.49
CA GLU A 158 -25.86 -4.43 1.59
C GLU A 158 -24.85 -4.23 2.72
N LEU A 159 -23.61 -3.91 2.36
CA LEU A 159 -22.51 -3.70 3.30
C LEU A 159 -22.82 -2.62 4.33
N ILE A 160 -23.39 -1.47 3.91
CA ILE A 160 -23.75 -0.36 4.82
C ILE A 160 -24.74 -0.73 5.91
N LEU A 161 -25.47 -1.84 5.77
CA LEU A 161 -26.44 -2.34 6.75
C LEU A 161 -25.77 -3.21 7.81
N THR A 162 -24.61 -3.79 7.52
CA THR A 162 -23.89 -4.68 8.44
C THR A 162 -23.33 -3.94 9.66
N GLU A 163 -23.07 -4.67 10.74
CA GLU A 163 -22.32 -4.13 11.89
C GLU A 163 -20.83 -3.99 11.59
N SER A 164 -20.29 -4.86 10.74
CA SER A 164 -18.87 -4.88 10.37
C SER A 164 -18.45 -3.65 9.57
N PHE A 165 -19.37 -3.01 8.83
CA PHE A 165 -19.12 -1.81 8.01
C PHE A 165 -18.29 -0.71 8.70
N VAL A 166 -18.57 -0.41 9.97
CA VAL A 166 -17.86 0.66 10.67
C VAL A 166 -16.38 0.35 10.90
N ARG A 167 -15.96 -0.91 10.76
CA ARG A 167 -14.57 -1.36 10.94
C ARG A 167 -13.71 -1.18 9.69
N ILE A 168 -14.25 -0.73 8.55
CA ILE A 168 -13.46 -0.52 7.32
C ILE A 168 -12.30 0.45 7.63
N PRO A 169 -11.05 0.12 7.25
CA PRO A 169 -9.90 1.01 7.46
C PRO A 169 -10.05 2.36 6.71
N PRO A 170 -9.50 3.48 7.22
CA PRO A 170 -9.73 4.81 6.64
C PRO A 170 -9.34 4.99 5.17
N LEU A 171 -8.18 4.45 4.77
CA LEU A 171 -7.69 4.60 3.39
C LEU A 171 -8.56 3.81 2.42
N GLU A 172 -8.87 2.57 2.78
CA GLU A 172 -9.76 1.68 2.03
C GLU A 172 -11.19 2.26 1.95
N PHE A 173 -11.69 2.88 3.03
CA PHE A 173 -13.01 3.53 3.01
C PHE A 173 -13.07 4.66 1.98
N ILE A 174 -12.04 5.52 1.94
CA ILE A 174 -11.93 6.59 0.94
C ILE A 174 -11.81 6.00 -0.47
N GLU A 175 -11.00 4.94 -0.64
CA GLU A 175 -10.83 4.25 -1.93
C GLU A 175 -12.14 3.66 -2.45
N ILE A 176 -12.93 3.03 -1.58
CA ILE A 176 -14.26 2.50 -1.92
C ILE A 176 -15.20 3.64 -2.37
N LEU A 177 -15.22 4.76 -1.65
CA LEU A 177 -16.08 5.90 -1.96
C LEU A 177 -15.67 6.65 -3.23
N ALA A 178 -14.38 6.73 -3.51
CA ALA A 178 -13.84 7.35 -4.71
C ALA A 178 -13.97 6.46 -5.96
N ASN A 179 -14.41 5.21 -5.81
CA ASN A 179 -14.53 4.29 -6.93
C ASN A 179 -15.72 4.69 -7.84
N PRO A 180 -15.48 4.96 -9.14
CA PRO A 180 -16.55 5.37 -10.07
C PRO A 180 -17.58 4.27 -10.33
N GLY A 181 -17.26 3.01 -10.01
CA GLY A 181 -18.17 1.87 -10.09
C GLY A 181 -19.08 1.71 -8.87
N LEU A 182 -18.97 2.58 -7.85
CA LEU A 182 -19.80 2.52 -6.66
C LEU A 182 -21.26 2.86 -7.00
N TYR A 183 -22.16 1.92 -6.74
CA TYR A 183 -23.59 2.12 -6.90
C TYR A 183 -24.29 2.10 -5.53
N VAL A 184 -25.01 3.17 -5.21
CA VAL A 184 -25.78 3.32 -3.97
C VAL A 184 -27.19 3.78 -4.33
N SER A 185 -28.18 3.35 -3.55
CA SER A 185 -29.61 3.63 -3.79
C SER A 185 -29.92 5.11 -3.89
N ASP A 186 -29.31 5.94 -3.03
CA ASP A 186 -29.39 7.39 -3.07
C ASP A 186 -28.21 8.03 -2.32
N GLU A 187 -28.00 9.33 -2.57
CA GLU A 187 -26.94 10.12 -1.94
C GLU A 187 -27.14 10.26 -0.41
N LEU A 188 -28.38 10.11 0.08
CA LEU A 188 -28.68 10.17 1.52
C LEU A 188 -28.17 8.94 2.26
N ALA A 189 -28.28 7.75 1.67
CA ALA A 189 -27.71 6.50 2.17
C ALA A 189 -26.19 6.58 2.24
N LEU A 190 -25.56 7.17 1.22
CA LEU A 190 -24.11 7.42 1.20
C LEU A 190 -23.67 8.36 2.33
N PHE A 191 -24.38 9.48 2.51
CA PHE A 191 -24.13 10.42 3.61
C PHE A 191 -24.30 9.77 4.98
N ASN A 192 -25.38 9.01 5.18
CA ASN A 192 -25.63 8.30 6.44
C ASN A 192 -24.56 7.22 6.71
N ALA A 193 -24.07 6.54 5.67
CA ALA A 193 -22.97 5.59 5.79
C ALA A 193 -21.67 6.29 6.23
N MET A 194 -21.32 7.41 5.62
CA MET A 194 -20.14 8.22 6.00
C MET A 194 -20.24 8.73 7.44
N ARG A 195 -21.41 9.25 7.83
CA ARG A 195 -21.67 9.67 9.21
C ARG A 195 -21.52 8.52 10.20
N ARG A 196 -22.11 7.35 9.89
CA ARG A 196 -22.04 6.15 10.73
C ARG A 196 -20.58 5.68 10.90
N TRP A 197 -19.80 5.72 9.83
CA TRP A 197 -18.37 5.37 9.86
C TRP A 197 -17.55 6.38 10.67
N CYS A 198 -17.72 7.69 10.47
CA CYS A 198 -17.01 8.72 11.24
C CYS A 198 -17.34 8.65 12.74
N ASN A 199 -18.60 8.43 13.11
CA ASN A 199 -19.04 8.42 14.51
C ASN A 199 -18.50 7.23 15.32
N TYR A 200 -18.12 6.13 14.66
CA TYR A 200 -17.58 4.95 15.34
C TYR A 200 -16.23 5.22 16.02
N ASP A 201 -15.38 6.05 15.40
CA ASP A 201 -14.07 6.45 15.94
C ASP A 201 -13.77 7.90 15.55
N TRP A 202 -14.55 8.82 16.11
CA TRP A 202 -14.46 10.25 15.77
C TRP A 202 -13.04 10.80 15.96
N ALA A 203 -12.38 10.42 17.05
CA ALA A 203 -11.07 10.93 17.42
C ALA A 203 -10.00 10.72 16.33
N ASN A 204 -10.01 9.57 15.65
CA ASN A 204 -9.05 9.28 14.58
C ASN A 204 -9.60 9.60 13.18
N ARG A 205 -10.93 9.75 13.04
CA ARG A 205 -11.61 9.88 11.74
C ARG A 205 -12.05 11.29 11.39
N GLU A 206 -12.10 12.23 12.34
CA GLU A 206 -12.46 13.63 12.13
C GLU A 206 -11.65 14.28 10.99
N GLN A 207 -10.35 13.97 10.92
CA GLN A 207 -9.45 14.49 9.88
C GLN A 207 -9.89 14.13 8.45
N TYR A 208 -10.67 13.06 8.26
CA TYR A 208 -11.18 12.64 6.95
C TYR A 208 -12.56 13.24 6.65
N ALA A 209 -13.30 13.72 7.66
CA ALA A 209 -14.69 14.18 7.51
C ALA A 209 -14.83 15.28 6.45
N LYS A 210 -13.87 16.22 6.40
CA LYS A 210 -13.87 17.28 5.39
C LYS A 210 -13.69 16.73 3.96
N SER A 211 -12.70 15.84 3.76
CA SER A 211 -12.43 15.20 2.46
C SER A 211 -13.63 14.37 1.98
N LEU A 212 -14.26 13.65 2.90
CA LEU A 212 -15.48 12.89 2.66
C LEU A 212 -16.64 13.81 2.23
N LEU A 213 -16.81 14.95 2.90
CA LEU A 213 -17.85 15.92 2.54
C LEU A 213 -17.57 16.56 1.17
N ASP A 214 -16.32 16.92 0.90
CA ASP A 214 -15.91 17.50 -0.39
C ASP A 214 -16.23 16.55 -1.55
N MET A 215 -16.02 15.23 -1.38
CA MET A 215 -16.39 14.19 -2.35
C MET A 215 -17.89 14.17 -2.70
N LEU A 216 -18.75 14.50 -1.74
CA LEU A 216 -20.20 14.56 -1.96
C LEU A 216 -20.65 15.89 -2.60
N THR A 217 -19.82 16.92 -2.56
CA THR A 217 -20.15 18.26 -3.10
C THR A 217 -19.66 18.50 -4.52
N ASP A 218 -18.78 17.63 -5.03
CA ASP A 218 -18.26 17.67 -6.40
C ASP A 218 -19.22 17.01 -7.41
N SER A 219 -20.29 16.36 -6.93
CA SER A 219 -21.41 15.96 -7.77
C SER A 219 -22.32 17.17 -8.02
N ASP A 220 -22.68 17.40 -9.30
CA ASP A 220 -23.49 18.53 -9.81
C ASP A 220 -24.94 18.62 -9.27
N ASN A 221 -25.22 18.20 -8.04
CA ASN A 221 -26.57 18.01 -7.50
C ASN A 221 -26.95 19.10 -6.49
N ARG A 222 -27.55 20.18 -6.99
CA ARG A 222 -27.96 21.37 -6.20
C ARG A 222 -29.01 21.10 -5.10
N LEU A 223 -29.76 20.00 -5.19
CA LEU A 223 -30.78 19.57 -4.22
C LEU A 223 -30.19 18.93 -2.95
N PHE A 224 -28.96 18.44 -3.04
CA PHE A 224 -28.23 17.76 -1.97
C PHE A 224 -27.66 18.75 -0.94
N GLN A 225 -27.26 19.96 -1.38
CA GLN A 225 -26.69 20.96 -0.49
C GLN A 225 -27.63 21.40 0.65
N GLU A 226 -28.95 21.46 0.43
CA GLU A 226 -29.88 21.91 1.48
C GLU A 226 -30.17 20.82 2.53
N HIS A 227 -30.24 19.54 2.13
CA HIS A 227 -30.46 18.43 3.06
C HIS A 227 -29.21 18.13 3.89
N ILE A 228 -28.00 18.20 3.29
CA ILE A 228 -26.74 18.14 4.04
C ILE A 228 -26.60 19.33 4.98
N ARG A 229 -26.97 20.54 4.53
CA ARG A 229 -26.96 21.73 5.39
C ARG A 229 -27.88 21.53 6.60
N GLN A 230 -29.06 20.95 6.39
CA GLN A 230 -30.01 20.66 7.45
C GLN A 230 -29.51 19.54 8.39
N ALA A 231 -28.91 18.46 7.86
CA ALA A 231 -28.35 17.38 8.66
C ALA A 231 -27.09 17.81 9.44
N LEU A 232 -26.28 18.73 8.90
CA LEU A 232 -25.16 19.36 9.60
C LEU A 232 -25.64 20.31 10.71
N ILE A 233 -26.77 21.01 10.50
CA ILE A 233 -27.44 21.80 11.54
C ILE A 233 -27.96 20.87 12.65
N GLU A 234 -28.52 19.70 12.31
CA GLU A 234 -28.98 18.71 13.29
C GLU A 234 -27.83 18.03 14.06
N VAL A 235 -26.72 17.72 13.39
CA VAL A 235 -25.50 17.19 14.02
C VAL A 235 -24.84 18.25 14.90
N GLY A 236 -24.86 19.51 14.46
CA GLY A 236 -24.48 20.67 15.26
C GLY A 236 -25.36 20.83 16.50
N SER A 237 -26.69 20.68 16.37
CA SER A 237 -27.62 20.78 17.51
C SER A 237 -27.59 19.57 18.45
N LEU A 238 -27.19 18.39 17.97
CA LEU A 238 -26.96 17.22 18.83
C LEU A 238 -25.62 17.31 19.57
N ALA A 239 -24.66 18.07 19.04
CA ALA A 239 -23.44 18.44 19.73
C ALA A 239 -23.63 19.65 20.69
N GLU A 240 -24.76 20.37 20.62
CA GLU A 240 -25.04 21.50 21.51
C GLU A 240 -25.25 21.10 22.98
N ASP A 241 -25.49 19.81 23.28
CA ASP A 241 -25.57 19.34 24.67
C ASP A 241 -24.22 18.93 25.29
N SER A 242 -23.10 18.99 24.54
CA SER A 242 -21.79 18.92 25.17
C SER A 242 -20.72 19.66 24.38
N VAL A 243 -20.01 20.55 25.09
CA VAL A 243 -18.85 21.36 24.65
C VAL A 243 -19.22 22.74 24.12
N HIS A 244 -19.68 23.58 25.05
CA HIS A 244 -19.39 25.01 24.98
C HIS A 244 -17.89 25.26 24.80
N SER A 245 -17.61 26.31 24.01
CA SER A 245 -16.41 27.14 24.02
C SER A 245 -15.29 26.74 23.05
N LYS A 246 -15.50 27.08 21.77
CA LYS A 246 -14.62 28.01 21.01
C LYS A 246 -15.13 28.16 19.58
N TRP A 247 -16.23 28.89 19.39
CA TRP A 247 -16.49 29.49 18.07
C TRP A 247 -17.10 30.89 18.13
N ASP A 248 -17.70 31.29 19.25
CA ASP A 248 -18.24 32.65 19.37
C ASP A 248 -17.38 33.57 20.23
N ARG A 249 -16.61 34.44 19.56
CA ARG A 249 -16.44 35.87 19.91
C ARG A 249 -15.44 36.58 18.99
N LYS A 250 -15.97 37.30 17.98
CA LYS A 250 -16.03 38.78 17.95
C LYS A 250 -16.20 39.30 16.52
N LYS A 251 -17.44 39.55 16.13
CA LYS A 251 -17.83 40.78 15.43
C LYS A 251 -19.21 41.18 15.94
N ASN A 252 -19.31 42.27 16.70
CA ASN A 252 -20.12 43.42 16.32
C ASN A 252 -20.10 44.57 17.35
N PRO A 253 -20.50 45.80 16.92
CA PRO A 253 -20.02 47.08 17.44
C PRO A 253 -20.99 47.73 18.46
N ASN A 254 -20.51 48.86 18.99
CA ASN A 254 -21.21 49.95 19.67
C ASN A 254 -21.69 49.76 21.12
N SER A 255 -21.08 50.53 22.00
CA SER A 255 -21.80 51.29 23.04
C SER A 255 -21.05 52.60 23.34
N ASP A 256 -21.83 53.65 23.50
CA ASP A 256 -21.56 55.07 23.40
C ASP A 256 -20.70 55.76 24.50
N ILE A 257 -19.97 56.79 24.05
CA ILE A 257 -19.81 58.17 24.57
C ILE A 257 -19.54 58.36 26.09
N GLN A 258 -18.35 58.90 26.45
CA GLN A 258 -18.17 60.28 26.98
C GLN A 258 -16.73 60.61 27.43
N ASP A 259 -16.23 61.69 26.81
CA ASP A 259 -15.49 62.84 27.34
C ASP A 259 -14.07 62.76 27.97
N LYS A 260 -13.15 63.37 27.19
CA LYS A 260 -12.29 64.53 27.51
C LYS A 260 -10.93 64.37 28.20
N ASN A 261 -9.90 64.69 27.38
CA ASN A 261 -9.02 65.86 27.48
C ASN A 261 -7.50 65.67 27.71
N GLN A 262 -6.75 66.53 27.01
CA GLN A 262 -5.31 66.90 27.02
C GLN A 262 -4.39 65.93 26.25
N GLY A 263 -3.74 66.28 25.12
CA GLY A 263 -2.97 67.50 24.75
C GLY A 263 -1.50 67.30 25.19
N VAL A 264 -0.41 67.45 24.43
CA VAL A 264 0.00 68.34 23.33
C VAL A 264 1.41 67.87 22.87
N VAL A 265 1.69 67.89 21.55
CA VAL A 265 2.95 68.22 20.78
C VAL A 265 4.30 67.56 21.23
N GLU A 266 5.15 66.96 20.36
CA GLU A 266 6.05 67.61 19.38
C GLU A 266 6.90 66.57 18.59
N ASP A 267 7.46 67.04 17.46
CA ASP A 267 8.24 66.36 16.41
C ASP A 267 9.59 65.71 16.82
N SER A 268 10.06 64.71 16.04
CA SER A 268 11.41 64.71 15.43
C SER A 268 11.78 63.39 14.68
N GLU A 269 12.04 63.56 13.39
CA GLU A 269 13.12 63.03 12.54
C GLU A 269 13.79 61.64 12.73
N GLN A 270 13.82 60.93 11.60
CA GLN A 270 14.94 60.16 11.02
C GLN A 270 15.43 58.86 11.72
N SER A 271 15.24 57.73 11.04
CA SER A 271 16.36 57.00 10.38
C SER A 271 15.88 55.71 9.71
N ILE A 272 16.20 55.57 8.42
CA ILE A 272 16.15 54.32 7.64
C ILE A 272 17.56 53.72 7.68
N PRO A 273 17.72 52.41 7.95
CA PRO A 273 18.84 51.63 7.45
C PRO A 273 18.40 50.62 6.37
N PRO A 274 19.34 50.13 5.55
CA PRO A 274 19.10 49.79 4.15
C PRO A 274 18.69 48.34 3.91
N GLU A 275 18.20 48.12 2.70
CA GLU A 275 18.00 46.84 2.02
C GLU A 275 19.16 45.86 2.25
N THR A 276 18.80 44.64 2.66
CA THR A 276 19.48 43.44 2.17
C THR A 276 18.46 42.55 1.50
N GLN A 277 18.64 42.42 0.19
CA GLN A 277 17.99 41.44 -0.67
C GLN A 277 18.23 40.02 -0.13
N GLU A 278 17.15 39.31 0.20
CA GLU A 278 17.10 37.86 -0.01
C GLU A 278 15.80 37.58 -0.76
N GLY A 279 15.92 37.50 -2.09
CA GLY A 279 14.87 36.98 -2.94
C GLY A 279 14.67 35.50 -2.61
N THR A 280 13.61 35.19 -1.89
CA THR A 280 13.13 33.81 -1.74
C THR A 280 12.69 33.32 -3.12
N LEU A 281 13.51 32.46 -3.72
CA LEU A 281 13.15 31.70 -4.93
C LEU A 281 11.78 31.04 -4.73
N PRO A 282 10.89 31.02 -5.74
CA PRO A 282 9.63 30.30 -5.63
C PRO A 282 9.93 28.83 -5.31
N GLY A 283 9.35 28.34 -4.21
CA GLY A 283 9.60 27.00 -3.68
C GLY A 283 9.43 25.95 -4.77
N ARG A 284 10.47 25.14 -5.00
CA ARG A 284 10.41 24.00 -5.92
C ARG A 284 9.33 23.04 -5.43
N ILE A 285 8.24 22.94 -6.19
CA ILE A 285 7.14 21.99 -5.93
C ILE A 285 7.67 20.58 -6.25
N PRO A 286 7.75 19.64 -5.30
CA PRO A 286 8.10 18.27 -5.61
C PRO A 286 6.99 17.65 -6.47
N ILE A 287 7.39 17.13 -7.63
CA ILE A 287 6.53 16.43 -8.59
C ILE A 287 6.78 14.93 -8.45
N ILE A 288 5.75 14.14 -8.14
CA ILE A 288 5.78 12.69 -8.36
C ILE A 288 5.19 12.44 -9.75
N ALA A 289 5.94 11.79 -10.63
CA ALA A 289 5.44 11.35 -11.93
C ALA A 289 5.30 9.82 -11.93
N VAL A 290 4.07 9.32 -12.06
CA VAL A 290 3.82 7.91 -12.38
C VAL A 290 3.85 7.79 -13.89
N ILE A 291 4.71 6.92 -14.42
CA ILE A 291 4.86 6.72 -15.86
C ILE A 291 4.62 5.25 -16.21
N GLY A 292 3.73 5.03 -17.17
CA GLY A 292 3.48 3.71 -17.74
C GLY A 292 2.72 2.79 -16.79
N GLY A 293 3.01 1.49 -16.87
CA GLY A 293 2.26 0.45 -16.17
C GLY A 293 1.60 -0.54 -17.13
N ARG A 294 0.70 -1.37 -16.60
CA ARG A 294 0.03 -2.41 -17.38
C ARG A 294 -1.45 -2.43 -17.01
N SER A 295 -2.33 -2.36 -18.00
CA SER A 295 -3.78 -2.48 -17.78
C SER A 295 -4.16 -3.91 -17.38
N GLN A 296 -5.39 -4.09 -16.89
CA GLN A 296 -5.99 -5.40 -16.62
C GLN A 296 -5.95 -6.31 -17.85
N GLU A 297 -6.13 -5.74 -19.05
CA GLU A 297 -6.01 -6.45 -20.34
C GLU A 297 -4.55 -6.74 -20.75
N LYS A 298 -3.59 -6.63 -19.83
CA LYS A 298 -2.17 -6.86 -20.07
C LYS A 298 -1.53 -5.90 -21.09
N LYS A 299 -2.21 -4.81 -21.48
CA LYS A 299 -1.68 -3.79 -22.41
C LYS A 299 -0.75 -2.83 -21.67
N LEU A 300 0.32 -2.41 -22.34
CA LEU A 300 1.26 -1.44 -21.79
C LEU A 300 0.63 -0.04 -21.83
N LEU A 301 0.62 0.64 -20.68
CA LEU A 301 0.11 2.00 -20.56
C LEU A 301 1.14 3.01 -21.06
N ARG A 302 0.66 4.13 -21.61
CA ARG A 302 1.50 5.25 -22.05
C ARG A 302 1.40 6.48 -21.17
N ASP A 303 0.54 6.39 -20.16
CA ASP A 303 0.07 7.54 -19.41
C ASP A 303 1.16 8.00 -18.45
N ILE A 304 1.24 9.33 -18.31
CA ILE A 304 2.07 9.99 -17.32
C ILE A 304 1.14 10.81 -16.45
N ILE A 305 1.12 10.47 -15.16
CA ILE A 305 0.33 11.16 -14.16
C ILE A 305 1.28 11.91 -13.25
N CYS A 306 1.19 13.22 -13.28
CA CYS A 306 1.96 14.12 -12.43
C CYS A 306 1.13 14.51 -11.21
N PHE A 307 1.67 14.25 -10.02
CA PHE A 307 1.15 14.71 -8.75
C PHE A 307 1.99 15.90 -8.30
N GLU A 308 1.36 17.06 -8.15
CA GLU A 308 1.96 18.16 -7.40
C GLU A 308 1.79 17.89 -5.92
N ILE A 309 2.88 17.96 -5.15
CA ILE A 309 2.83 17.65 -3.72
C ILE A 309 3.40 18.82 -2.93
N ASN A 310 2.78 19.12 -1.79
CA ASN A 310 3.41 19.97 -0.78
C ASN A 310 4.07 19.08 0.28
N ALA A 311 5.39 19.18 0.43
CA ALA A 311 6.11 18.55 1.53
C ALA A 311 6.10 19.49 2.74
N GLY A 312 5.01 19.47 3.51
CA GLY A 312 4.85 20.30 4.69
C GLY A 312 5.48 19.69 5.93
N GLY A 313 6.79 19.87 6.12
CA GLY A 313 7.42 19.66 7.43
C GLY A 313 7.35 20.94 8.25
N ASN A 314 6.65 20.96 9.37
CA ASN A 314 6.74 22.07 10.33
C ASN A 314 8.19 22.21 10.81
N SER A 315 8.96 23.17 10.26
CA SER A 315 10.21 23.61 10.86
C SER A 315 10.41 25.10 10.64
N ALA A 316 9.81 25.89 11.53
CA ALA A 316 10.35 27.19 11.94
C ALA A 316 11.26 27.05 13.18
N THR A 317 11.62 25.83 13.59
CA THR A 317 12.54 25.58 14.70
C THR A 317 13.62 24.60 14.26
N LYS A 318 14.87 25.04 14.35
CA LYS A 318 16.08 24.24 14.09
C LYS A 318 15.94 22.85 14.75
N PRO A 319 16.28 21.75 14.07
CA PRO A 319 16.23 20.43 14.67
C PRO A 319 17.37 20.33 15.70
N ASN A 320 17.02 20.20 16.98
CA ASN A 320 17.95 19.63 17.94
C ASN A 320 18.04 18.14 17.63
N LEU A 321 19.18 17.73 17.07
CA LEU A 321 19.56 16.32 16.95
C LEU A 321 19.82 15.75 18.36
N SER A 322 18.77 15.24 19.00
CA SER A 322 18.93 14.17 19.98
C SER A 322 18.61 12.85 19.28
N VAL A 323 19.65 12.07 19.07
CA VAL A 323 19.62 10.71 18.56
C VAL A 323 18.79 9.86 19.52
N ASN A 324 17.57 9.51 19.11
CA ASN A 324 16.86 8.24 19.35
C ASN A 324 15.35 8.46 19.06
N ASN A 325 14.85 7.82 18.00
CA ASN A 325 13.43 7.74 17.60
C ASN A 325 12.73 9.02 17.10
N ALA A 326 13.34 9.76 16.18
CA ALA A 326 12.61 10.76 15.40
C ALA A 326 12.01 10.11 14.15
N SER A 327 10.75 9.67 14.21
CA SER A 327 9.95 9.52 12.99
C SER A 327 9.73 10.93 12.43
N PHE A 328 10.18 11.20 11.21
CA PHE A 328 9.79 12.41 10.50
C PHE A 328 8.43 12.13 9.85
N PRO A 329 7.31 12.70 10.34
CA PRO A 329 6.05 12.60 9.62
C PRO A 329 6.17 13.47 8.37
N LEU A 330 6.49 12.85 7.24
CA LEU A 330 6.40 13.50 5.94
C LEU A 330 4.92 13.42 5.53
N SER A 331 4.15 14.49 5.77
CA SER A 331 2.80 14.60 5.21
C SER A 331 2.91 15.03 3.75
N LEU A 332 2.43 14.17 2.85
CA LEU A 332 2.37 14.44 1.42
C LEU A 332 0.92 14.78 1.07
N ASN A 333 0.66 16.07 0.83
CA ASN A 333 -0.65 16.50 0.35
C ASN A 333 -0.59 16.66 -1.16
N ILE A 334 -1.38 15.87 -1.88
CA ILE A 334 -1.55 16.00 -3.34
C ILE A 334 -2.34 17.29 -3.58
N LEU A 335 -1.72 18.25 -4.26
CA LEU A 335 -2.31 19.54 -4.59
C LEU A 335 -3.10 19.49 -5.90
N SER A 336 -2.56 18.78 -6.89
CA SER A 336 -3.20 18.63 -8.20
C SER A 336 -2.69 17.40 -8.92
N ILE A 337 -3.54 16.87 -9.82
CA ILE A 337 -3.21 15.79 -10.73
C ILE A 337 -3.28 16.35 -12.16
N ARG A 338 -2.21 16.14 -12.93
CA ARG A 338 -2.17 16.54 -14.33
C ARG A 338 -1.77 15.36 -15.21
N SER A 339 -2.49 15.19 -16.31
CA SER A 339 -2.09 14.29 -17.39
C SER A 339 -1.04 15.00 -18.24
N LEU A 340 0.12 14.38 -18.40
CA LEU A 340 1.24 14.91 -19.19
C LEU A 340 1.33 14.18 -20.53
N LYS A 341 2.11 14.74 -21.46
CA LYS A 341 2.27 14.18 -22.80
C LYS A 341 2.72 12.72 -22.78
N TYR A 342 1.94 11.86 -23.45
CA TYR A 342 2.18 10.42 -23.51
C TYR A 342 3.63 10.06 -23.86
N MET A 343 4.13 9.00 -23.22
CA MET A 343 5.45 8.46 -23.53
C MET A 343 5.56 8.02 -25.00
N PRO A 344 6.72 8.24 -25.66
CA PRO A 344 6.87 7.98 -27.09
C PRO A 344 6.61 6.52 -27.47
N CYS A 345 7.03 5.59 -26.59
CA CYS A 345 6.84 4.17 -26.80
C CYS A 345 6.43 3.47 -25.50
N PRO A 346 5.33 2.68 -25.50
CA PRO A 346 4.91 1.88 -24.35
C PRO A 346 5.94 0.78 -24.06
N ARG A 347 6.38 0.69 -22.81
CA ARG A 347 7.45 -0.21 -22.36
C ARG A 347 7.27 -0.59 -20.89
N LYS A 348 7.77 -1.75 -20.49
CA LYS A 348 7.84 -2.23 -19.09
C LYS A 348 9.27 -2.53 -18.66
N GLY A 349 9.52 -2.59 -17.35
CA GLY A 349 10.85 -2.92 -16.80
C GLY A 349 11.95 -1.96 -17.27
N PHE A 350 11.59 -0.70 -17.58
CA PHE A 350 12.55 0.37 -17.82
C PHE A 350 13.02 0.92 -16.48
N GLY A 351 14.20 1.51 -16.47
CA GLY A 351 14.66 2.28 -15.33
C GLY A 351 14.27 3.74 -15.47
N ALA A 352 13.90 4.40 -14.38
CA ALA A 352 13.55 5.81 -14.36
C ALA A 352 14.27 6.56 -13.24
N LEU A 353 14.75 7.76 -13.52
CA LEU A 353 15.28 8.68 -12.50
C LEU A 353 15.14 10.14 -12.92
N VAL A 354 15.23 11.03 -11.94
CA VAL A 354 15.30 12.48 -12.18
C VAL A 354 16.76 12.91 -12.13
N PHE A 355 17.24 13.56 -13.19
CA PHE A 355 18.57 14.16 -13.26
C PHE A 355 18.50 15.54 -13.89
N ARG A 356 19.04 16.55 -13.20
CA ARG A 356 19.05 17.97 -13.64
C ARG A 356 17.67 18.47 -14.09
N ASN A 357 16.65 18.24 -13.27
CA ASN A 357 15.25 18.64 -13.50
C ASN A 357 14.58 18.00 -14.72
N LYS A 358 15.14 16.90 -15.24
CA LYS A 358 14.57 16.13 -16.34
C LYS A 358 14.43 14.67 -15.93
N LEU A 359 13.41 14.02 -16.44
CA LEU A 359 13.07 12.65 -16.08
C LEU A 359 13.55 11.71 -17.17
N PHE A 360 14.52 10.86 -16.83
CA PHE A 360 15.15 9.93 -17.75
C PHE A 360 14.46 8.59 -17.65
N MET A 361 13.96 8.09 -18.78
CA MET A 361 13.49 6.73 -18.98
C MET A 361 14.52 5.96 -19.79
N ILE A 362 15.10 4.93 -19.20
CA ILE A 362 16.24 4.20 -19.76
C ILE A 362 15.82 2.76 -20.06
N GLY A 363 16.00 2.33 -21.31
CA GLY A 363 15.76 0.96 -21.75
C GLY A 363 14.31 0.50 -21.60
N GLY A 364 14.12 -0.73 -21.12
CA GLY A 364 12.82 -1.38 -20.97
C GLY A 364 12.51 -2.41 -22.05
N LYS A 365 11.32 -3.00 -22.00
CA LYS A 365 10.84 -4.00 -22.96
C LYS A 365 9.51 -3.58 -23.58
N SER A 366 9.47 -3.49 -24.90
CA SER A 366 8.23 -3.38 -25.67
C SER A 366 7.97 -4.72 -26.37
N SER A 367 8.45 -4.91 -27.60
CA SER A 367 8.58 -6.24 -28.24
C SER A 367 9.86 -6.96 -27.78
N GLY A 368 10.96 -6.22 -27.63
CA GLY A 368 12.26 -6.71 -27.16
C GLY A 368 12.92 -5.70 -26.21
N SER A 369 14.10 -6.05 -25.69
CA SER A 369 14.87 -5.15 -24.82
C SER A 369 15.35 -3.93 -25.61
N MET A 370 15.05 -2.73 -25.11
CA MET A 370 15.24 -1.47 -25.82
C MET A 370 16.56 -0.79 -25.44
N GLN A 371 17.19 -0.14 -26.42
CA GLN A 371 18.39 0.69 -26.22
C GLN A 371 18.05 2.17 -26.00
N THR A 372 16.81 2.58 -26.27
CA THR A 372 16.42 3.99 -26.27
C THR A 372 16.43 4.56 -24.86
N VAL A 373 16.87 5.82 -24.75
CA VAL A 373 16.71 6.66 -23.57
C VAL A 373 15.78 7.81 -23.95
N ASP A 374 14.62 7.89 -23.30
CA ASP A 374 13.67 8.99 -23.48
C ASP A 374 13.80 9.94 -22.29
N VAL A 375 13.94 11.24 -22.55
CA VAL A 375 14.13 12.28 -21.53
C VAL A 375 12.94 13.22 -21.55
N TYR A 376 12.19 13.23 -20.46
CA TYR A 376 11.03 14.10 -20.32
C TYR A 376 11.41 15.45 -19.72
N ASP A 377 11.01 16.51 -20.42
CA ASP A 377 11.21 17.91 -20.08
C ASP A 377 9.90 18.48 -19.52
N ALA A 378 9.73 18.39 -18.20
CA ALA A 378 8.47 18.75 -17.53
C ALA A 378 8.11 20.23 -17.68
N GLU A 379 9.10 21.11 -17.80
CA GLU A 379 8.89 22.55 -18.02
C GLU A 379 8.22 22.86 -19.35
N ASN A 380 8.44 22.02 -20.37
CA ASN A 380 7.97 22.24 -21.73
C ASN A 380 7.00 21.16 -22.23
N ASP A 381 6.54 20.27 -21.33
CA ASP A 381 5.65 19.13 -21.62
C ASP A 381 6.04 18.36 -22.90
N ARG A 382 7.33 17.99 -23.00
CA ARG A 382 7.88 17.33 -24.19
C ARG A 382 8.88 16.24 -23.89
N TRP A 383 8.94 15.28 -24.81
CA TRP A 383 9.92 14.22 -24.83
C TRP A 383 11.10 14.57 -25.74
N LEU A 384 12.30 14.36 -25.22
CA LEU A 384 13.58 14.47 -25.90
C LEU A 384 14.22 13.09 -25.99
N THR A 385 15.12 12.88 -26.95
CA THR A 385 15.88 11.63 -27.05
C THR A 385 17.25 11.80 -26.38
N GLY A 386 17.54 10.94 -25.41
CA GLY A 386 18.85 10.85 -24.77
C GLY A 386 19.81 9.90 -25.50
N PRO A 387 21.07 9.81 -25.04
CA PRO A 387 22.05 8.88 -25.60
C PRO A 387 21.58 7.42 -25.46
N PRO A 388 21.63 6.60 -26.52
CA PRO A 388 21.18 5.21 -26.44
C PRO A 388 22.16 4.36 -25.62
N LEU A 389 21.62 3.29 -25.02
CA LEU A 389 22.42 2.23 -24.41
C LEU A 389 23.14 1.42 -25.49
N LEU A 390 24.35 0.94 -25.19
CA LEU A 390 25.11 0.06 -26.09
C LEU A 390 24.42 -1.27 -26.38
N VAL A 391 23.68 -1.79 -25.39
CA VAL A 391 22.91 -3.04 -25.48
C VAL A 391 21.55 -2.81 -24.84
N GLY A 392 20.50 -3.25 -25.53
CA GLY A 392 19.13 -3.08 -25.05
C GLY A 392 18.90 -3.91 -23.80
N ARG A 393 18.34 -3.32 -22.75
CA ARG A 393 18.11 -4.02 -21.47
C ARG A 393 16.77 -3.69 -20.83
N SER A 394 16.26 -4.63 -20.04
CA SER A 394 15.01 -4.52 -19.28
C SER A 394 15.19 -5.13 -17.88
N TRP A 395 14.33 -4.77 -16.93
CA TRP A 395 14.40 -5.20 -15.52
C TRP A 395 15.73 -4.85 -14.84
N HIS A 396 16.24 -3.65 -15.11
CA HIS A 396 17.54 -3.17 -14.61
C HIS A 396 17.34 -2.01 -13.62
N GLY A 397 18.34 -1.81 -12.77
CA GLY A 397 18.40 -0.66 -11.87
C GLY A 397 19.07 0.53 -12.56
N VAL A 398 18.69 1.74 -12.15
CA VAL A 398 19.34 2.97 -12.59
C VAL A 398 19.57 3.87 -11.39
N ALA A 399 20.77 4.44 -11.29
CA ALA A 399 21.13 5.37 -10.22
C ALA A 399 21.95 6.53 -10.77
N GLU A 400 21.87 7.67 -10.10
CA GLU A 400 22.76 8.81 -10.30
C GLU A 400 23.90 8.74 -9.27
N CYS A 401 25.13 8.96 -9.72
CA CYS A 401 26.29 9.05 -8.85
C CYS A 401 27.34 9.99 -9.46
N ASN A 402 27.80 10.97 -8.70
CA ASN A 402 28.83 11.95 -9.09
C ASN A 402 28.53 12.65 -10.43
N GLY A 403 27.27 13.01 -10.69
CA GLY A 403 26.86 13.71 -11.90
C GLY A 403 26.73 12.81 -13.12
N ASN A 404 26.80 11.49 -12.96
CA ASN A 404 26.65 10.51 -14.02
C ASN A 404 25.49 9.57 -13.74
N ILE A 405 24.81 9.14 -14.80
CA ILE A 405 23.71 8.17 -14.74
C ILE A 405 24.26 6.79 -15.07
N TYR A 406 24.02 5.82 -14.19
CA TYR A 406 24.43 4.43 -14.36
C TYR A 406 23.21 3.53 -14.49
N ALA A 407 23.20 2.65 -15.49
CA ALA A 407 22.23 1.59 -15.67
C ALA A 407 22.94 0.24 -15.46
N PHE A 408 22.51 -0.55 -14.48
CA PHE A 408 23.20 -1.79 -14.09
C PHE A 408 22.23 -2.96 -13.91
N GLY A 409 22.73 -4.17 -14.21
CA GLY A 409 21.94 -5.40 -14.18
C GLY A 409 20.91 -5.54 -15.31
N GLY A 410 19.91 -6.38 -15.06
CA GLY A 410 18.80 -6.68 -15.96
C GLY A 410 19.13 -7.68 -17.08
N CYS A 411 18.18 -7.83 -18.00
CA CYS A 411 18.24 -8.80 -19.09
C CYS A 411 18.25 -8.09 -20.45
N SER A 412 19.22 -8.42 -21.29
CA SER A 412 19.12 -8.21 -22.74
C SER A 412 18.50 -9.45 -23.36
N ALA A 413 17.41 -9.29 -24.11
CA ALA A 413 16.98 -10.32 -25.04
C ALA A 413 18.00 -10.36 -26.19
N ALA A 414 19.07 -11.11 -25.98
CA ALA A 414 19.97 -11.57 -27.02
C ALA A 414 20.03 -13.08 -26.85
N GLU A 415 18.95 -13.75 -27.24
CA GLU A 415 18.88 -15.16 -27.67
C GLU A 415 17.61 -15.35 -28.49
#